data_AF-A0A7R9ZP29-F1
#
_entry.id   AF-A0A7R9ZP29-F1
#
_cell.length_a   1.000
_cell.length_b   1.000
_cell.length_c   1.000
_cell.angle_alpha   90.00
_cell.angle_beta   90.00
_cell.angle_gamma   90.00
#
_symmetry.space_group_name_H-M   'P 1'
#
loop_
_entity.id
_entity.type
_entity.pdbx_description
1 polymer ?
#
loop_
_entity_poly.entity_id
_entity_poly.type
_entity_poly.pdbx_seq_one_letter_code
_entity_poly.pdbx_strand_id
1 'polypeptide(L)'
;MRQANLLTELAFNAVGAGNWRLTELCGLLQQRLTFQHGFTVHSIVPVMMPSVRLRNEKKFKEVFERTEISEVAMQRIAPNSPDRARCIIMLHGTVFHLNRPFHDSLDPLANVHKIFLSVGNMEPAFIAAMIYTYCYLSVGLSLSPLESDVSNYLRLATQFNMPPSLQVVFQMFHQTILNLQGEGYDMKNHPASLVGDVMDEDDSLIQMKASSQYIPTLRDLSSSRLMLACVFNDYNAMQLNLDLSVGIEFKDPLTARIGFRALYTALSIYFLLGVQGRANSGSGGGSKHVGPDVPKINKMKAKMYLKVAKEILRFHEATVKDGNVNAFPALLLMKAAKAQDEGAYGKAIVACGRTGLMHLDAIANEQLARLILRKTGDNPQPKDHSVIENYLVRALELYEDWGATGKVSQLKSEFEFLASSRRSKGTTTLKARTRFDARASTMLERVNLADVIAEGNAATASERASSRPPSTIVAAV
;
A
#
# COMPACT_ATOMS: atom_id res chain seq x y z
N MET A 1 -12.81 11.68 -31.79
CA MET A 1 -11.61 11.67 -30.91
C MET A 1 -11.68 12.68 -29.78
N ARG A 2 -11.86 13.99 -30.02
CA ARG A 2 -11.92 15.02 -28.95
C ARG A 2 -12.90 14.72 -27.81
N GLN A 3 -14.11 14.24 -28.13
CA GLN A 3 -15.10 13.84 -27.12
C GLN A 3 -14.64 12.67 -26.24
N ALA A 4 -13.99 11.66 -26.83
CA ALA A 4 -13.47 10.52 -26.08
C ALA A 4 -12.36 10.95 -25.11
N ASN A 5 -11.45 11.83 -25.56
CA ASN A 5 -10.42 12.38 -24.68
C ASN A 5 -11.02 13.13 -23.48
N LEU A 6 -12.00 14.01 -23.72
CA LEU A 6 -12.70 14.74 -22.66
C LEU A 6 -13.39 13.81 -21.65
N LEU A 7 -14.02 12.73 -22.13
CA LEU A 7 -14.67 11.75 -21.26
C LEU A 7 -13.65 10.97 -20.42
N THR A 8 -12.47 10.67 -20.97
CA THR A 8 -11.38 10.03 -20.22
C THR A 8 -10.87 10.94 -19.11
N GLU A 9 -10.58 12.21 -19.41
CA GLU A 9 -10.14 13.17 -18.41
C GLU A 9 -11.21 13.42 -17.34
N LEU A 10 -12.48 13.51 -17.75
CA LEU A 10 -13.59 13.67 -16.81
C LEU A 10 -13.78 12.44 -15.93
N ALA A 11 -13.65 11.23 -16.48
CA ALA A 11 -13.71 9.99 -15.71
C ALA A 11 -12.57 9.93 -14.69
N PHE A 12 -11.35 10.28 -15.09
CA PHE A 12 -10.18 10.28 -14.20
C PHE A 12 -10.38 11.23 -13.01
N ASN A 13 -10.80 12.47 -13.29
CA ASN A 13 -11.10 13.46 -12.26
C ASN A 13 -12.28 13.04 -11.37
N ALA A 14 -13.33 12.46 -11.96
CA ALA A 14 -14.49 11.97 -11.21
C ALA A 14 -14.11 10.86 -10.22
N VAL A 15 -13.17 9.98 -10.58
CA VAL A 15 -12.64 8.95 -9.69
C VAL A 15 -11.88 9.55 -8.53
N GLY A 16 -10.98 10.51 -8.82
CA GLY A 16 -10.24 11.24 -7.79
C GLY A 16 -11.17 11.95 -6.81
N ALA A 17 -12.27 12.51 -7.31
CA ALA A 17 -13.31 13.16 -6.51
C ALA A 17 -14.30 12.19 -5.84
N GLY A 18 -14.19 10.87 -6.07
CA GLY A 18 -15.14 9.87 -5.55
C GLY A 18 -16.56 9.99 -6.13
N ASN A 19 -16.73 10.68 -7.27
CA ASN A 19 -18.01 10.82 -7.96
C ASN A 19 -18.27 9.61 -8.88
N TRP A 20 -18.73 8.52 -8.27
CA TRP A 20 -18.96 7.25 -8.97
C TRP A 20 -20.03 7.31 -10.05
N ARG A 21 -21.06 8.17 -9.88
CA ARG A 21 -22.11 8.34 -10.90
C ARG A 21 -21.56 8.99 -12.17
N LEU A 22 -20.76 10.04 -12.01
CA LEU A 22 -20.12 10.70 -13.14
C LEU A 22 -19.11 9.77 -13.82
N THR A 23 -18.34 9.03 -13.02
CA THR A 23 -17.41 8.00 -13.51
C THR A 23 -18.13 6.97 -14.38
N GLU A 24 -19.26 6.45 -13.91
CA GLU A 24 -20.08 5.48 -14.64
C GLU A 24 -20.65 6.07 -15.93
N LEU A 25 -21.21 7.28 -15.87
CA LEU A 25 -21.74 7.95 -17.05
C LEU A 25 -20.67 8.15 -18.12
N CYS A 26 -19.47 8.60 -17.72
CA CYS A 26 -18.35 8.75 -18.65
C CYS A 26 -17.96 7.40 -19.27
N GLY A 27 -17.89 6.35 -18.46
CA GLY A 27 -17.61 4.98 -18.93
C GLY A 27 -18.65 4.50 -19.96
N LEU A 28 -19.94 4.66 -19.69
CA LEU A 28 -21.01 4.24 -20.61
C LEU A 28 -21.01 5.04 -21.91
N LEU A 29 -20.89 6.37 -21.83
CA LEU A 29 -20.80 7.24 -23.02
C LEU A 29 -19.61 6.86 -23.88
N GLN A 30 -18.49 6.54 -23.26
CA GLN A 30 -17.27 6.25 -24.00
C GLN A 30 -17.20 4.80 -24.52
N GLN A 31 -17.87 3.84 -23.87
CA GLN A 31 -18.18 2.53 -24.46
C GLN A 31 -19.03 2.70 -25.72
N ARG A 32 -20.08 3.55 -25.68
CA ARG A 32 -20.88 3.85 -26.87
C ARG A 32 -20.03 4.43 -28.01
N LEU A 33 -19.16 5.39 -27.72
CA LEU A 33 -18.24 5.94 -28.71
C LEU A 33 -17.29 4.87 -29.28
N THR A 34 -16.84 3.94 -28.45
CA THR A 34 -16.00 2.80 -28.87
C THR A 34 -16.74 1.87 -29.83
N PHE A 35 -18.02 1.58 -29.57
CA PHE A 35 -18.83 0.79 -30.49
C PHE A 35 -19.11 1.53 -31.81
N GLN A 36 -19.31 2.84 -31.76
CA GLN A 36 -19.64 3.64 -32.95
C GLN A 36 -18.44 3.92 -33.85
N HIS A 37 -17.25 4.10 -33.26
CA HIS A 37 -16.07 4.58 -33.99
C HIS A 37 -14.90 3.60 -33.97
N GLY A 38 -15.11 2.40 -33.41
CA GLY A 38 -14.08 1.41 -33.22
C GLY A 38 -13.20 1.67 -32.00
N PHE A 39 -12.25 0.76 -31.80
CA PHE A 39 -11.35 0.78 -30.65
C PHE A 39 -10.27 1.85 -30.80
N THR A 40 -10.16 2.74 -29.81
CA THR A 40 -9.14 3.81 -29.75
C THR A 40 -8.34 3.71 -28.45
N VAL A 41 -7.27 4.51 -28.30
CA VAL A 41 -6.49 4.56 -27.05
C VAL A 41 -7.36 4.93 -25.84
N HIS A 42 -8.37 5.77 -26.08
CA HIS A 42 -9.32 6.21 -25.08
C HIS A 42 -10.41 5.18 -24.78
N SER A 43 -10.48 4.07 -25.52
CA SER A 43 -11.47 3.00 -25.31
C SER A 43 -11.14 2.07 -24.15
N ILE A 44 -9.93 2.14 -23.57
CA ILE A 44 -9.51 1.27 -22.45
C ILE A 44 -10.07 1.76 -21.12
N VAL A 45 -9.97 3.06 -20.85
CA VAL A 45 -10.49 3.69 -19.62
C VAL A 45 -11.94 3.29 -19.32
N PRO A 46 -12.87 3.35 -20.27
CA PRO A 46 -14.29 2.98 -20.09
C PRO A 46 -14.55 1.50 -19.87
N VAL A 47 -13.65 0.62 -20.33
CA VAL A 47 -13.76 -0.82 -20.05
C VAL A 47 -13.38 -1.09 -18.60
N MET A 48 -12.36 -0.38 -18.10
CA MET A 48 -11.84 -0.51 -16.73
C MET A 48 -12.66 0.22 -15.68
N MET A 49 -13.22 1.39 -16.00
CA MET A 49 -13.88 2.22 -14.98
C MET A 49 -15.06 1.55 -14.27
N PRO A 50 -15.97 0.83 -14.98
CA PRO A 50 -17.01 0.04 -14.34
C PRO A 50 -16.45 -1.02 -13.40
N SER A 51 -15.24 -1.52 -13.62
CA SER A 51 -14.61 -2.55 -12.79
C SER A 51 -14.37 -2.07 -11.35
N VAL A 52 -14.12 -0.78 -11.11
CA VAL A 52 -14.00 -0.23 -9.75
C VAL A 52 -15.34 -0.34 -9.00
N ARG A 53 -16.45 -0.03 -9.69
CA ARG A 53 -17.80 -0.16 -9.14
C ARG A 53 -18.15 -1.62 -8.90
N LEU A 54 -17.92 -2.49 -9.88
CA LEU A 54 -18.18 -3.93 -9.79
C LEU A 54 -17.38 -4.57 -8.65
N ARG A 55 -16.13 -4.14 -8.44
CA ARG A 55 -15.33 -4.53 -7.27
C ARG A 55 -16.02 -4.13 -5.96
N ASN A 56 -16.51 -2.89 -5.87
CA ASN A 56 -17.23 -2.40 -4.68
C ASN A 56 -18.56 -3.13 -4.46
N GLU A 57 -19.21 -3.59 -5.53
CA GLU A 57 -20.39 -4.48 -5.52
C GLU A 57 -20.04 -5.95 -5.27
N LYS A 58 -18.75 -6.30 -5.14
CA LYS A 58 -18.23 -7.65 -4.95
C LYS A 58 -18.53 -8.60 -6.12
N LYS A 59 -18.59 -8.07 -7.34
CA LYS A 59 -18.73 -8.82 -8.60
C LYS A 59 -17.35 -9.07 -9.22
N PHE A 60 -16.48 -9.77 -8.50
CA PHE A 60 -15.07 -9.87 -8.87
C PHE A 60 -14.85 -10.66 -10.18
N LYS A 61 -15.69 -11.65 -10.49
CA LYS A 61 -15.61 -12.37 -11.77
C LYS A 61 -15.74 -11.43 -12.98
N GLU A 62 -16.73 -10.54 -12.97
CA GLU A 62 -16.92 -9.54 -14.04
C GLU A 62 -15.75 -8.54 -14.09
N VAL A 63 -15.16 -8.22 -12.94
CA VAL A 63 -13.95 -7.39 -12.87
C VAL A 63 -12.78 -8.08 -13.57
N PHE A 64 -12.62 -9.38 -13.41
CA PHE A 64 -11.50 -10.13 -13.99
C PHE A 64 -11.63 -10.23 -15.51
N GLU A 65 -12.82 -10.55 -16.00
CA GLU A 65 -13.12 -10.57 -17.44
C GLU A 65 -12.81 -9.20 -18.08
N ARG A 66 -13.21 -8.11 -17.42
CA ARG A 66 -12.91 -6.73 -17.89
C ARG A 66 -11.42 -6.39 -17.83
N THR A 67 -10.71 -6.90 -16.82
CA THR A 67 -9.25 -6.72 -16.67
C THR A 67 -8.53 -7.36 -17.87
N GLU A 68 -8.89 -8.59 -18.22
CA GLU A 68 -8.32 -9.31 -19.37
C GLU A 68 -8.59 -8.59 -20.70
N ILE A 69 -9.82 -8.12 -20.92
CA ILE A 69 -10.16 -7.33 -22.11
C ILE A 69 -9.30 -6.06 -22.18
N SER A 70 -9.08 -5.40 -21.05
CA SER A 70 -8.29 -4.17 -20.97
C SER A 70 -6.80 -4.42 -21.25
N GLU A 71 -6.25 -5.54 -20.80
CA GLU A 71 -4.88 -5.96 -21.11
C GLU A 71 -4.69 -6.20 -22.62
N VAL A 72 -5.59 -6.99 -23.24
CA VAL A 72 -5.55 -7.27 -24.68
C VAL A 72 -5.68 -5.99 -25.50
N ALA A 73 -6.56 -5.09 -25.08
CA ALA A 73 -6.69 -3.78 -25.70
C ALA A 73 -5.42 -2.93 -25.58
N MET A 74 -4.78 -2.94 -24.40
CA MET A 74 -3.57 -2.18 -24.12
C MET A 74 -2.37 -2.62 -24.96
N GLN A 75 -2.32 -3.89 -25.38
CA GLN A 75 -1.30 -4.41 -26.29
C GLN A 75 -1.34 -3.75 -27.68
N ARG A 76 -2.47 -3.15 -28.08
CA ARG A 76 -2.62 -2.42 -29.35
C ARG A 76 -2.06 -0.99 -29.30
N ILE A 77 -1.70 -0.50 -28.12
CA ILE A 77 -1.09 0.82 -27.93
C ILE A 77 0.42 0.66 -27.89
N ALA A 78 1.14 1.61 -28.51
CA ALA A 78 2.60 1.63 -28.53
C ALA A 78 3.20 1.49 -27.10
N PRO A 79 4.20 0.61 -26.90
CA PRO A 79 4.68 0.18 -25.58
C PRO A 79 5.20 1.30 -24.66
N ASN A 80 5.65 2.42 -25.23
CA ASN A 80 6.22 3.56 -24.49
C ASN A 80 5.43 4.86 -24.68
N SER A 81 4.17 4.79 -25.09
CA SER A 81 3.37 6.01 -25.24
C SER A 81 2.77 6.48 -23.90
N PRO A 82 2.58 7.80 -23.71
CA PRO A 82 1.84 8.32 -22.57
C PRO A 82 0.43 7.71 -22.44
N ASP A 83 -0.23 7.40 -23.55
CA ASP A 83 -1.56 6.78 -23.53
C ASP A 83 -1.56 5.37 -22.95
N ARG A 84 -0.57 4.55 -23.32
CA ARG A 84 -0.40 3.23 -22.70
C ARG A 84 -0.06 3.39 -21.22
N ALA A 85 0.78 4.35 -20.88
CA ALA A 85 1.16 4.62 -19.51
C ALA A 85 -0.03 5.02 -18.61
N ARG A 86 -0.96 5.84 -19.12
CA ARG A 86 -2.24 6.15 -18.45
C ARG A 86 -3.05 4.88 -18.19
N CYS A 87 -3.14 4.00 -19.19
CA CYS A 87 -3.86 2.73 -19.06
C CYS A 87 -3.24 1.83 -17.99
N ILE A 88 -1.90 1.74 -17.94
CA ILE A 88 -1.18 0.97 -16.93
C ILE A 88 -1.46 1.51 -15.52
N ILE A 89 -1.35 2.83 -15.27
CA ILE A 89 -1.66 3.42 -13.95
C ILE A 89 -3.04 2.99 -13.48
N MET A 90 -4.04 3.10 -14.34
CA MET A 90 -5.39 2.80 -13.93
C MET A 90 -5.61 1.30 -13.74
N LEU A 91 -5.15 0.46 -14.67
CA LEU A 91 -5.29 -0.98 -14.58
C LEU A 91 -4.61 -1.51 -13.31
N HIS A 92 -3.33 -1.19 -13.15
CA HIS A 92 -2.50 -1.65 -12.05
C HIS A 92 -2.89 -1.00 -10.73
N GLY A 93 -3.25 0.29 -10.71
CA GLY A 93 -3.73 0.95 -9.50
C GLY A 93 -5.06 0.39 -8.98
N THR A 94 -5.97 -0.02 -9.87
CA THR A 94 -7.36 -0.26 -9.48
C THR A 94 -7.78 -1.72 -9.41
N VAL A 95 -7.50 -2.58 -10.39
CA VAL A 95 -8.15 -3.91 -10.46
C VAL A 95 -7.23 -5.07 -10.78
N PHE A 96 -6.06 -4.81 -11.36
CA PHE A 96 -5.09 -5.85 -11.74
C PHE A 96 -4.72 -6.78 -10.56
N HIS A 97 -4.54 -6.19 -9.37
CA HIS A 97 -4.17 -6.91 -8.15
C HIS A 97 -5.25 -7.83 -7.58
N LEU A 98 -6.45 -7.83 -8.15
CA LEU A 98 -7.52 -8.67 -7.67
C LEU A 98 -7.40 -10.10 -8.18
N ASN A 99 -6.64 -10.37 -9.25
CA ASN A 99 -6.40 -11.72 -9.77
C ASN A 99 -4.94 -11.97 -10.19
N ARG A 100 -4.07 -10.96 -10.07
CA ARG A 100 -2.63 -11.07 -10.30
C ARG A 100 -1.84 -10.66 -9.05
N PRO A 101 -0.69 -11.28 -8.78
CA PRO A 101 0.19 -10.87 -7.70
C PRO A 101 0.59 -9.38 -7.75
N PHE A 102 0.79 -8.74 -6.59
CA PHE A 102 1.30 -7.36 -6.54
C PHE A 102 2.64 -7.16 -7.26
N HIS A 103 3.48 -8.21 -7.30
CA HIS A 103 4.80 -8.12 -7.92
C HIS A 103 4.76 -7.81 -9.42
N ASP A 104 3.70 -8.25 -10.12
CA ASP A 104 3.52 -8.05 -11.56
C ASP A 104 3.28 -6.59 -11.94
N SER A 105 2.98 -5.72 -10.96
CA SER A 105 2.80 -4.28 -11.22
C SER A 105 4.04 -3.43 -10.99
N LEU A 106 5.09 -3.94 -10.35
CA LEU A 106 6.22 -3.08 -9.97
C LEU A 106 6.94 -2.52 -11.19
N ASP A 107 7.38 -3.39 -12.10
CA ASP A 107 8.11 -2.97 -13.30
C ASP A 107 7.24 -2.10 -14.23
N PRO A 108 5.97 -2.44 -14.53
CA PRO A 108 5.09 -1.57 -15.29
C PRO A 108 4.92 -0.17 -14.66
N LEU A 109 4.67 -0.07 -13.35
CA LEU A 109 4.47 1.23 -12.68
C LEU A 109 5.74 2.06 -12.64
N ALA A 110 6.90 1.45 -12.39
CA ALA A 110 8.19 2.12 -12.44
C ALA A 110 8.49 2.65 -13.86
N ASN A 111 8.17 1.88 -14.90
CA ASN A 111 8.31 2.33 -16.28
C ASN A 111 7.37 3.49 -16.62
N VAL A 112 6.13 3.44 -16.12
CA VAL A 112 5.17 4.53 -16.31
C VAL A 112 5.66 5.83 -15.70
N HIS A 113 6.21 5.79 -14.48
CA HIS A 113 6.82 6.95 -13.86
C HIS A 113 7.88 7.57 -14.79
N LYS A 114 8.78 6.76 -15.35
CA LYS A 114 9.81 7.22 -16.32
C LYS A 114 9.21 7.82 -17.59
N ILE A 115 8.20 7.16 -18.19
CA ILE A 115 7.54 7.67 -19.41
C ILE A 115 6.96 9.05 -19.14
N PHE A 116 6.21 9.24 -18.05
CA PHE A 116 5.57 10.52 -17.77
C PHE A 116 6.57 11.62 -17.43
N LEU A 117 7.65 11.31 -16.72
CA LEU A 117 8.75 12.27 -16.52
C LEU A 117 9.36 12.71 -17.86
N SER A 118 9.58 11.78 -18.79
CA SER A 118 10.21 12.09 -20.08
C SER A 118 9.39 13.01 -20.99
N VAL A 119 8.07 13.08 -20.77
CA VAL A 119 7.15 13.96 -21.51
C VAL A 119 6.69 15.17 -20.67
N GLY A 120 7.32 15.40 -19.51
CA GLY A 120 7.02 16.54 -18.64
C GLY A 120 5.67 16.48 -17.90
N ASN A 121 5.02 15.32 -17.83
CA ASN A 121 3.72 15.18 -17.17
C ASN A 121 3.88 14.67 -15.73
N MET A 122 4.13 15.59 -14.79
CA MET A 122 4.60 15.24 -13.45
C MET A 122 3.57 14.53 -12.58
N GLU A 123 2.32 15.01 -12.53
CA GLU A 123 1.28 14.46 -11.65
C GLU A 123 1.05 12.94 -11.80
N PRO A 124 0.76 12.41 -13.02
CA PRO A 124 0.63 10.97 -13.20
C PRO A 124 1.94 10.21 -12.99
N ALA A 125 3.11 10.85 -13.21
CA ALA A 125 4.39 10.23 -12.88
C ALA A 125 4.47 9.92 -11.38
N PHE A 126 4.12 10.89 -10.52
CA PHE A 126 4.16 10.71 -9.07
C PHE A 126 3.03 9.83 -8.54
N ILE A 127 1.85 9.82 -9.18
CA ILE A 127 0.79 8.85 -8.87
C ILE A 127 1.29 7.41 -9.15
N ALA A 128 1.98 7.18 -10.27
CA ALA A 128 2.55 5.87 -10.58
C ALA A 128 3.60 5.43 -9.54
N ALA A 129 4.48 6.34 -9.12
CA ALA A 129 5.47 6.10 -8.07
C ALA A 129 4.81 5.78 -6.72
N MET A 130 3.74 6.49 -6.36
CA MET A 130 2.96 6.19 -5.15
C MET A 130 2.34 4.79 -5.19
N ILE A 131 1.70 4.41 -6.31
CA ILE A 131 1.10 3.07 -6.47
C ILE A 131 2.20 2.00 -6.42
N TYR A 132 3.35 2.25 -7.05
CA TYR A 132 4.53 1.38 -6.99
C TYR A 132 4.95 1.13 -5.54
N THR A 133 5.07 2.18 -4.71
CA THR A 133 5.44 2.06 -3.30
C THR A 133 4.46 1.21 -2.50
N TYR A 134 3.14 1.42 -2.68
CA TYR A 134 2.13 0.55 -2.05
C TYR A 134 2.26 -0.91 -2.44
N CYS A 135 2.45 -1.18 -3.74
CA CYS A 135 2.61 -2.54 -4.23
C CYS A 135 3.88 -3.17 -3.67
N TYR A 136 4.99 -2.42 -3.62
CA TYR A 136 6.27 -2.89 -3.12
C TYR A 136 6.18 -3.27 -1.65
N LEU A 137 5.60 -2.40 -0.81
CA LEU A 137 5.35 -2.69 0.60
C LEU A 137 4.40 -3.87 0.79
N SER A 138 3.38 -4.00 -0.05
CA SER A 138 2.40 -5.12 0.03
C SER A 138 2.99 -6.47 -0.36
N VAL A 139 4.01 -6.51 -1.23
CA VAL A 139 4.77 -7.73 -1.51
C VAL A 139 5.75 -8.03 -0.36
N GLY A 140 6.24 -6.99 0.32
CA GLY A 140 7.26 -7.07 1.35
C GLY A 140 8.59 -7.55 0.83
N LEU A 141 9.08 -6.92 -0.24
CA LEU A 141 10.46 -7.12 -0.67
C LEU A 141 11.40 -6.33 0.24
N SER A 142 12.70 -6.64 0.15
CA SER A 142 13.77 -5.91 0.85
C SER A 142 13.55 -4.39 0.79
N LEU A 143 13.64 -3.73 1.94
CA LEU A 143 13.38 -2.30 2.10
C LEU A 143 14.47 -1.41 1.50
N SER A 144 15.73 -1.85 1.48
CA SER A 144 16.85 -1.01 1.02
C SER A 144 16.69 -0.44 -0.40
N PRO A 145 16.31 -1.21 -1.44
CA PRO A 145 16.02 -0.62 -2.75
C PRO A 145 14.85 0.37 -2.72
N LEU A 146 13.80 0.08 -1.94
CA LEU A 146 12.63 0.95 -1.85
C LEU A 146 12.95 2.27 -1.14
N GLU A 147 13.79 2.25 -0.11
CA GLU A 147 14.27 3.47 0.56
C GLU A 147 14.88 4.43 -0.46
N SER A 148 15.80 3.94 -1.28
CA SER A 148 16.46 4.74 -2.32
C SER A 148 15.47 5.26 -3.36
N ASP A 149 14.53 4.42 -3.80
CA ASP A 149 13.47 4.82 -4.74
C ASP A 149 12.60 5.94 -4.15
N VAL A 150 12.11 5.77 -2.93
CA VAL A 150 11.21 6.73 -2.25
C VAL A 150 11.92 8.03 -1.91
N SER A 151 13.16 7.99 -1.46
CA SER A 151 14.00 9.16 -1.23
C SER A 151 14.17 9.98 -2.52
N ASN A 152 14.42 9.31 -3.64
CA ASN A 152 14.47 9.96 -4.95
C ASN A 152 13.12 10.55 -5.38
N TYR A 153 12.01 9.82 -5.19
CA TYR A 153 10.68 10.34 -5.49
C TYR A 153 10.34 11.58 -4.66
N LEU A 154 10.67 11.58 -3.36
CA LEU A 154 10.48 12.73 -2.50
C LEU A 154 11.27 13.94 -2.99
N ARG A 155 12.58 13.76 -3.25
CA ARG A 155 13.44 14.81 -3.79
C ARG A 155 12.88 15.42 -5.07
N LEU A 156 12.48 14.58 -6.02
CA LEU A 156 11.91 15.04 -7.28
C LEU A 156 10.55 15.72 -7.06
N ALA A 157 9.70 15.21 -6.15
CA ALA A 157 8.41 15.81 -5.85
C ALA A 157 8.56 17.23 -5.28
N THR A 158 9.56 17.45 -4.42
CA THR A 158 9.92 18.79 -3.92
C THR A 158 10.50 19.66 -5.04
N GLN A 159 11.45 19.15 -5.83
CA GLN A 159 12.07 19.89 -6.93
C GLN A 159 11.05 20.37 -7.97
N PHE A 160 10.05 19.54 -8.30
CA PHE A 160 9.00 19.87 -9.25
C PHE A 160 7.79 20.59 -8.62
N ASN A 161 7.87 20.98 -7.34
CA ASN A 161 6.79 21.65 -6.61
C ASN A 161 5.44 20.90 -6.70
N MET A 162 5.48 19.57 -6.55
CA MET A 162 4.26 18.76 -6.55
C MET A 162 3.33 19.18 -5.41
N PRO A 163 2.00 18.95 -5.52
CA PRO A 163 1.06 19.29 -4.45
C PRO A 163 1.52 18.75 -3.09
N PRO A 164 1.35 19.52 -1.99
CA PRO A 164 1.84 19.10 -0.67
C PRO A 164 1.31 17.73 -0.24
N SER A 165 0.10 17.36 -0.64
CA SER A 165 -0.48 16.04 -0.35
C SER A 165 0.36 14.89 -0.92
N LEU A 166 0.96 15.04 -2.10
CA LEU A 166 1.85 14.03 -2.68
C LEU A 166 3.23 14.04 -2.02
N GLN A 167 3.77 15.22 -1.69
CA GLN A 167 5.04 15.32 -0.97
C GLN A 167 4.96 14.63 0.40
N VAL A 168 3.90 14.90 1.17
CA VAL A 168 3.65 14.28 2.48
C VAL A 168 3.50 12.76 2.37
N VAL A 169 2.88 12.25 1.30
CA VAL A 169 2.79 10.79 1.10
C VAL A 169 4.18 10.15 0.93
N PHE A 170 5.10 10.78 0.20
CA PHE A 170 6.46 10.26 0.06
C PHE A 170 7.29 10.44 1.34
N GLN A 171 7.14 11.55 2.07
CA GLN A 171 7.74 11.73 3.40
C GLN A 171 7.29 10.61 4.35
N MET A 172 5.99 10.33 4.39
CA MET A 172 5.43 9.25 5.19
C MET A 172 6.02 7.90 4.82
N PHE A 173 6.09 7.55 3.53
CA PHE A 173 6.68 6.27 3.13
C PHE A 173 8.15 6.18 3.49
N HIS A 174 8.91 7.25 3.26
CA HIS A 174 10.33 7.28 3.58
C HIS A 174 10.54 7.09 5.08
N GLN A 175 9.86 7.89 5.92
CA GLN A 175 9.97 7.76 7.37
C GLN A 175 9.49 6.40 7.87
N THR A 176 8.46 5.82 7.26
CA THR A 176 8.00 4.45 7.59
C THR A 176 9.11 3.42 7.35
N ILE A 177 9.85 3.55 6.24
CA ILE A 177 10.96 2.66 5.90
C ILE A 177 12.13 2.87 6.88
N LEU A 178 12.48 4.13 7.17
CA LEU A 178 13.52 4.48 8.15
C LEU A 178 13.20 3.91 9.54
N ASN A 179 11.95 4.02 10.00
CA ASN A 179 11.51 3.41 11.25
C ASN A 179 11.68 1.88 11.24
N LEU A 180 11.28 1.19 10.17
CA LEU A 180 11.52 -0.26 10.04
C LEU A 180 13.02 -0.59 10.09
N GLN A 181 13.86 0.26 9.52
CA GLN A 181 15.33 0.13 9.53
C GLN A 181 15.98 0.54 10.86
N GLY A 182 15.21 1.11 11.79
CA GLY A 182 15.71 1.54 13.10
C GLY A 182 16.35 2.94 13.10
N GLU A 183 16.06 3.75 12.08
CA GLU A 183 16.55 5.12 11.89
C GLU A 183 15.48 6.17 12.26
N GLY A 184 14.42 5.79 12.97
CA GLY A 184 13.43 6.72 13.53
C GLY A 184 13.94 7.43 14.79
N TYR A 185 13.31 8.56 15.17
CA TYR A 185 13.77 9.39 16.28
C TYR A 185 13.71 8.71 17.65
N ASP A 186 12.59 8.05 17.99
CA ASP A 186 12.39 7.36 19.27
C ASP A 186 11.99 5.90 19.07
N MET A 187 12.91 5.13 18.49
CA MET A 187 12.68 3.70 18.21
C MET A 187 12.50 2.83 19.46
N LYS A 188 12.92 3.33 20.64
CA LYS A 188 12.83 2.57 21.88
C LYS A 188 11.43 2.65 22.48
N ASN A 189 10.82 3.83 22.50
CA ASN A 189 9.54 4.03 23.17
C ASN A 189 8.37 4.18 22.19
N HIS A 190 8.61 4.73 20.99
CA HIS A 190 7.56 5.07 20.03
C HIS A 190 7.91 4.67 18.58
N PRO A 191 8.23 3.39 18.31
CA PRO A 191 8.69 2.95 16.98
C PRO A 191 7.65 3.11 15.87
N ALA A 192 6.37 3.28 16.23
CA ALA A 192 5.27 3.52 15.29
C ALA A 192 4.95 5.00 15.03
N SER A 193 5.64 5.93 15.69
CA SER A 193 5.50 7.37 15.44
C SER A 193 6.34 7.76 14.22
N LEU A 194 5.75 8.49 13.28
CA LEU A 194 6.44 8.92 12.05
C LEU A 194 7.17 10.26 12.29
N VAL A 195 8.10 10.24 13.24
CA VAL A 195 8.95 11.38 13.60
C VAL A 195 10.41 11.02 13.34
N GLY A 196 11.09 11.86 12.57
CA GLY A 196 12.50 11.72 12.22
C GLY A 196 12.95 12.82 11.26
N ASP A 197 14.09 12.59 10.60
CA ASP A 197 14.73 13.59 9.73
C ASP A 197 13.88 13.98 8.51
N VAL A 198 13.00 13.08 8.06
CA VAL A 198 12.23 13.28 6.82
C VAL A 198 10.81 13.77 7.08
N MET A 199 10.27 13.48 8.26
CA MET A 199 8.89 13.79 8.60
C MET A 199 8.73 14.07 10.09
N ASP A 200 7.96 15.12 10.40
CA ASP A 200 7.31 15.30 11.68
C ASP A 200 5.80 15.07 11.51
N GLU A 201 5.26 14.03 12.17
CA GLU A 201 3.85 13.66 12.01
C GLU A 201 2.89 14.70 12.59
N ASP A 202 3.26 15.40 13.66
CA ASP A 202 2.39 16.37 14.31
C ASP A 202 2.27 17.64 13.47
N ASP A 203 3.38 18.15 12.94
CA ASP A 203 3.38 19.27 11.99
C ASP A 203 2.57 18.94 10.73
N SER A 204 2.78 17.74 10.19
CA SER A 204 2.03 17.25 9.02
C SER A 204 0.53 17.15 9.33
N LEU A 205 0.15 16.68 10.52
CA LEU A 205 -1.25 16.58 10.93
C LEU A 205 -1.91 17.96 11.09
N ILE A 206 -1.20 18.97 11.60
CA ILE A 206 -1.70 20.35 11.71
C ILE A 206 -2.01 20.89 10.31
N GLN A 207 -1.08 20.73 9.36
CA GLN A 207 -1.27 21.16 7.97
C GLN A 207 -2.44 20.43 7.30
N MET A 208 -2.54 19.11 7.51
CA MET A 208 -3.55 18.29 6.85
C MET A 208 -4.97 18.53 7.36
N LYS A 209 -5.15 18.74 8.67
CA LYS A 209 -6.48 18.96 9.28
C LYS A 209 -7.12 20.27 8.83
N ALA A 210 -6.34 21.23 8.33
CA ALA A 210 -6.84 22.51 7.83
C ALA A 210 -7.57 22.40 6.47
N SER A 211 -7.48 21.28 5.73
CA SER A 211 -8.11 21.13 4.42
C SER A 211 -8.63 19.72 4.14
N SER A 212 -9.83 19.64 3.56
CA SER A 212 -10.48 18.39 3.16
C SER A 212 -9.72 17.63 2.06
N GLN A 213 -8.79 18.28 1.35
CA GLN A 213 -7.97 17.64 0.31
C GLN A 213 -7.01 16.59 0.85
N TYR A 214 -6.70 16.61 2.15
CA TYR A 214 -5.76 15.68 2.79
C TYR A 214 -6.43 14.44 3.39
N ILE A 215 -7.74 14.25 3.24
CA ILE A 215 -8.44 13.09 3.79
C ILE A 215 -7.80 11.75 3.36
N PRO A 216 -7.41 11.54 2.07
CA PRO A 216 -6.69 10.34 1.68
C PRO A 216 -5.33 10.21 2.38
N THR A 217 -4.53 11.28 2.40
CA THR A 217 -3.20 11.29 3.05
C THR A 217 -3.28 11.00 4.55
N LEU A 218 -4.30 11.50 5.25
CA LEU A 218 -4.55 11.19 6.67
C LEU A 218 -4.83 9.70 6.89
N ARG A 219 -5.59 9.07 5.99
CA ARG A 219 -5.86 7.62 6.04
C ARG A 219 -4.61 6.81 5.76
N ASP A 220 -3.76 7.32 4.87
CA ASP A 220 -2.47 6.71 4.52
C ASP A 220 -1.51 6.76 5.69
N LEU A 221 -1.41 7.92 6.35
CA LEU A 221 -0.62 8.12 7.58
C LEU A 221 -1.01 7.10 8.66
N SER A 222 -2.31 6.99 8.96
CA SER A 222 -2.77 6.03 9.96
C SER A 222 -2.49 4.57 9.56
N SER A 223 -2.58 4.25 8.27
CA SER A 223 -2.29 2.90 7.78
C SER A 223 -0.81 2.54 7.97
N SER A 224 0.11 3.47 7.70
CA SER A 224 1.55 3.30 7.93
C SER A 224 1.87 3.14 9.42
N ARG A 225 1.24 3.95 10.28
CA ARG A 225 1.38 3.80 11.75
C ARG A 225 0.86 2.46 12.26
N LEU A 226 -0.29 1.99 11.76
CA LEU A 226 -0.83 0.67 12.11
C LEU A 226 0.08 -0.47 11.63
N MET A 227 0.70 -0.34 10.46
CA MET A 227 1.70 -1.30 10.00
C MET A 227 2.89 -1.35 10.97
N LEU A 228 3.49 -0.20 11.28
CA LEU A 228 4.62 -0.14 12.22
C LEU A 228 4.21 -0.70 13.58
N ALA A 229 3.04 -0.32 14.10
CA ALA A 229 2.54 -0.83 15.36
C ALA A 229 2.37 -2.35 15.35
N CYS A 230 1.90 -2.95 14.25
CA CYS A 230 1.85 -4.40 14.08
C CYS A 230 3.23 -5.05 14.08
N VAL A 231 4.19 -4.48 13.35
CA VAL A 231 5.56 -5.01 13.27
C VAL A 231 6.25 -4.92 14.63
N PHE A 232 6.16 -3.78 15.32
CA PHE A 232 6.82 -3.55 16.60
C PHE A 232 6.02 -4.02 17.83
N ASN A 233 4.82 -4.56 17.64
CA ASN A 233 3.86 -4.90 18.72
C ASN A 233 3.55 -3.72 19.66
N ASP A 234 3.46 -2.51 19.11
CA ASP A 234 3.12 -1.32 19.88
C ASP A 234 1.59 -1.23 20.06
N TYR A 235 1.09 -1.87 21.10
CA TYR A 235 -0.35 -1.94 21.38
C TYR A 235 -0.98 -0.58 21.69
N ASN A 236 -0.19 0.37 22.22
CA ASN A 236 -0.66 1.73 22.48
C ASN A 236 -0.86 2.48 21.16
N ALA A 237 0.12 2.42 20.26
CA ALA A 237 -0.02 3.00 18.93
C ALA A 237 -1.15 2.33 18.11
N MET A 238 -1.35 1.01 18.25
CA MET A 238 -2.51 0.33 17.65
C MET A 238 -3.81 0.94 18.12
N GLN A 239 -4.02 1.05 19.44
CA GLN A 239 -5.27 1.59 19.97
C GLN A 239 -5.49 3.04 19.54
N LEU A 240 -4.46 3.88 19.67
CA LEU A 240 -4.52 5.29 19.30
C LEU A 240 -4.94 5.45 17.83
N ASN A 241 -4.30 4.73 16.92
CA ASN A 241 -4.61 4.81 15.49
C ASN A 241 -5.99 4.22 15.16
N LEU A 242 -6.41 3.16 15.85
CA LEU A 242 -7.76 2.61 15.68
C LEU A 242 -8.85 3.58 16.15
N ASP A 243 -8.60 4.34 17.22
CA ASP A 243 -9.52 5.38 17.71
C ASP A 243 -9.62 6.56 16.74
N LEU A 244 -8.55 6.90 16.02
CA LEU A 244 -8.54 7.94 14.99
C LEU A 244 -9.18 7.49 13.67
N SER A 245 -9.12 6.19 13.36
CA SER A 245 -9.48 5.63 12.05
C SER A 245 -10.73 4.75 12.06
N VAL A 246 -11.68 4.97 12.99
CA VAL A 246 -12.85 4.09 13.14
C VAL A 246 -13.70 4.04 11.87
N GLY A 247 -13.54 2.95 11.12
CA GLY A 247 -14.26 2.64 9.89
C GLY A 247 -13.32 2.48 8.70
N ILE A 248 -13.62 1.53 7.82
CA ILE A 248 -12.90 1.38 6.55
C ILE A 248 -13.86 1.67 5.41
N GLU A 249 -13.49 2.64 4.59
CA GLU A 249 -14.18 2.90 3.34
C GLU A 249 -13.54 2.10 2.20
N PHE A 250 -14.20 1.03 1.77
CA PHE A 250 -13.75 0.20 0.63
C PHE A 250 -13.97 0.86 -0.75
N LYS A 251 -14.33 2.15 -0.79
CA LYS A 251 -14.60 2.87 -2.05
C LYS A 251 -13.35 3.45 -2.70
N ASP A 252 -12.21 3.46 -2.03
CA ASP A 252 -10.96 3.98 -2.59
C ASP A 252 -10.62 3.29 -3.93
N PRO A 253 -10.31 4.02 -5.01
CA PRO A 253 -10.02 3.37 -6.29
C PRO A 253 -8.78 2.47 -6.22
N LEU A 254 -7.80 2.74 -5.35
CA LEU A 254 -6.54 2.02 -5.31
C LEU A 254 -6.63 0.72 -4.49
N THR A 255 -6.57 -0.43 -5.17
CA THR A 255 -6.73 -1.74 -4.53
C THR A 255 -5.58 -2.09 -3.59
N ALA A 256 -4.34 -1.76 -3.96
CA ALA A 256 -3.18 -2.00 -3.09
C ALA A 256 -3.32 -1.26 -1.75
N ARG A 257 -3.71 0.02 -1.81
CA ARG A 257 -3.95 0.87 -0.64
C ARG A 257 -5.10 0.35 0.24
N ILE A 258 -6.23 -0.08 -0.35
CA ILE A 258 -7.33 -0.71 0.41
C ILE A 258 -6.84 -1.97 1.12
N GLY A 259 -6.19 -2.87 0.38
CA GLY A 259 -5.71 -4.15 0.90
C GLY A 259 -4.74 -3.95 2.06
N PHE A 260 -3.77 -3.04 1.89
CA PHE A 260 -2.79 -2.65 2.90
C PHE A 260 -3.47 -2.14 4.18
N ARG A 261 -4.34 -1.13 4.06
CA ARG A 261 -5.05 -0.56 5.22
C ARG A 261 -5.92 -1.60 5.93
N ALA A 262 -6.66 -2.40 5.15
CA ALA A 262 -7.57 -3.39 5.69
C ALA A 262 -6.83 -4.49 6.45
N LEU A 263 -5.70 -4.97 5.91
CA LEU A 263 -4.84 -5.93 6.58
C LEU A 263 -4.37 -5.41 7.95
N TYR A 264 -3.68 -4.27 7.99
CA TYR A 264 -3.07 -3.81 9.23
C TYR A 264 -4.08 -3.30 10.26
N THR A 265 -5.23 -2.81 9.82
CA THR A 265 -6.35 -2.49 10.73
C THR A 265 -6.89 -3.76 11.39
N ALA A 266 -7.14 -4.83 10.62
CA ALA A 266 -7.63 -6.08 11.19
C ALA A 266 -6.61 -6.76 12.10
N LEU A 267 -5.33 -6.80 11.71
CA LEU A 267 -4.27 -7.36 12.55
C LEU A 267 -4.12 -6.58 13.84
N SER A 268 -4.10 -5.24 13.77
CA SER A 268 -4.04 -4.38 14.97
C SER A 268 -5.19 -4.69 15.93
N ILE A 269 -6.41 -4.81 15.43
CA ILE A 269 -7.58 -5.16 16.26
C ILE A 269 -7.41 -6.55 16.90
N TYR A 270 -7.00 -7.56 16.13
CA TYR A 270 -6.92 -8.93 16.63
C TYR A 270 -5.74 -9.15 17.58
N PHE A 271 -4.59 -8.53 17.34
CA PHE A 271 -3.44 -8.58 18.25
C PHE A 271 -3.78 -7.89 19.57
N LEU A 272 -4.31 -6.67 19.51
CA LEU A 272 -4.69 -5.88 20.68
C LEU A 272 -5.73 -6.59 21.56
N LEU A 273 -6.79 -7.14 20.98
CA LEU A 273 -7.82 -7.88 21.72
C LEU A 273 -7.36 -9.27 22.17
N GLY A 274 -6.51 -9.94 21.39
CA GLY A 274 -5.97 -11.26 21.71
C GLY A 274 -5.11 -11.24 22.98
N VAL A 275 -4.33 -10.17 23.18
CA VAL A 275 -3.52 -10.01 24.39
C VAL A 275 -4.37 -9.66 25.62
N GLN A 276 -5.36 -8.79 25.48
CA GLN A 276 -6.26 -8.42 26.58
C GLN A 276 -7.14 -9.56 27.09
N GLY A 277 -7.65 -10.41 26.19
CA GLY A 277 -8.54 -11.51 26.56
C GLY A 277 -7.93 -12.45 27.61
N ARG A 278 -6.59 -12.56 27.62
CA ARG A 278 -5.85 -13.39 28.58
C ARG A 278 -5.37 -12.66 29.83
N ALA A 279 -5.10 -11.36 29.74
CA ALA A 279 -4.80 -10.57 30.94
C ALA A 279 -5.96 -10.63 31.97
N ASN A 280 -7.20 -10.77 31.49
CA ASN A 280 -8.39 -10.87 32.34
C ASN A 280 -8.74 -12.29 32.83
N SER A 281 -8.10 -13.35 32.32
CA SER A 281 -8.46 -14.74 32.66
C SER A 281 -7.79 -15.29 33.92
N GLY A 282 -7.16 -14.45 34.74
CA GLY A 282 -6.74 -14.80 36.12
C GLY A 282 -5.61 -15.81 36.27
N SER A 283 -5.04 -16.35 35.17
CA SER A 283 -3.83 -17.18 35.23
C SER A 283 -2.61 -16.28 35.43
N GLY A 284 -2.29 -16.01 36.70
CA GLY A 284 -1.29 -15.06 37.19
C GLY A 284 0.18 -15.40 36.90
N GLY A 285 0.54 -15.53 35.64
CA GLY A 285 1.92 -15.44 35.18
C GLY A 285 2.06 -14.23 34.28
N GLY A 286 2.29 -13.05 34.86
CA GLY A 286 2.66 -11.86 34.09
C GLY A 286 3.99 -12.11 33.43
N SER A 287 3.96 -12.58 32.18
CA SER A 287 5.19 -12.86 31.46
C SER A 287 5.94 -11.55 31.24
N LYS A 288 7.23 -11.52 31.59
CA LYS A 288 8.10 -10.35 31.35
C LYS A 288 8.17 -9.94 29.87
N HIS A 289 7.80 -10.86 28.97
CA HIS A 289 7.80 -10.69 27.51
C HIS A 289 6.43 -10.28 26.94
N VAL A 290 5.38 -10.19 27.77
CA VAL A 290 4.15 -9.48 27.40
C VAL A 290 4.35 -8.05 27.87
N GLY A 291 4.75 -7.17 26.93
CA GLY A 291 5.14 -5.79 27.23
C GLY A 291 4.21 -5.08 28.23
N PRO A 292 4.76 -4.28 29.16
CA PRO A 292 4.07 -3.81 30.36
C PRO A 292 2.84 -2.90 30.13
N ASP A 293 2.59 -2.41 28.91
CA ASP A 293 1.58 -1.38 28.64
C ASP A 293 0.59 -1.79 27.54
N VAL A 294 -0.13 -2.91 27.74
CA VAL A 294 -1.31 -3.20 26.91
C VAL A 294 -2.46 -2.34 27.42
N PRO A 295 -2.94 -1.35 26.65
CA PRO A 295 -3.92 -0.43 27.16
C PRO A 295 -5.25 -1.13 27.41
N LYS A 296 -6.04 -0.73 28.41
CA LYS A 296 -7.34 -1.34 28.69
C LYS A 296 -8.40 -0.84 27.72
N ILE A 297 -9.05 -1.74 27.00
CA ILE A 297 -10.16 -1.43 26.09
C ILE A 297 -11.46 -1.85 26.75
N ASN A 298 -12.40 -0.90 26.86
CA ASN A 298 -13.72 -1.20 27.38
C ASN A 298 -14.53 -2.07 26.39
N LYS A 299 -15.55 -2.76 26.91
CA LYS A 299 -16.40 -3.69 26.11
C LYS A 299 -17.04 -3.02 24.89
N MET A 300 -17.37 -1.74 24.97
CA MET A 300 -18.02 -1.00 23.88
C MET A 300 -17.05 -0.76 22.72
N LYS A 301 -15.86 -0.24 22.99
CA LYS A 301 -14.78 -0.07 22.00
C LYS A 301 -14.37 -1.40 21.39
N ALA A 302 -14.20 -2.45 22.19
CA ALA A 302 -13.88 -3.79 21.69
C ALA A 302 -14.96 -4.30 20.70
N LYS A 303 -16.25 -4.10 21.02
CA LYS A 303 -17.37 -4.48 20.13
C LYS A 303 -17.34 -3.68 18.81
N MET A 304 -17.02 -2.39 18.88
CA MET A 304 -16.88 -1.52 17.71
C MET A 304 -15.73 -1.97 16.80
N TYR A 305 -14.53 -2.21 17.37
CA TYR A 305 -13.39 -2.73 16.63
C TYR A 305 -13.70 -4.08 15.99
N LEU A 306 -14.31 -5.02 16.73
CA LEU A 306 -14.69 -6.32 16.18
C LEU A 306 -15.71 -6.23 15.04
N LYS A 307 -16.58 -5.21 15.03
CA LYS A 307 -17.49 -4.97 13.90
C LYS A 307 -16.69 -4.62 12.64
N VAL A 308 -15.73 -3.70 12.75
CA VAL A 308 -14.84 -3.30 11.64
C VAL A 308 -14.02 -4.49 11.15
N ALA A 309 -13.36 -5.23 12.05
CA ALA A 309 -12.55 -6.38 11.68
C ALA A 309 -13.38 -7.51 10.99
N LYS A 310 -14.63 -7.72 11.42
CA LYS A 310 -15.55 -8.66 10.75
C LYS A 310 -15.91 -8.22 9.33
N GLU A 311 -16.07 -6.93 9.09
CA GLU A 311 -16.32 -6.39 7.76
C GLU A 311 -15.12 -6.60 6.84
N ILE A 312 -13.91 -6.32 7.33
CA ILE A 312 -12.65 -6.58 6.62
C ILE A 312 -12.50 -8.06 6.26
N LEU A 313 -12.76 -8.96 7.21
CA LEU A 313 -12.69 -10.39 6.95
C LEU A 313 -13.66 -10.80 5.85
N ARG A 314 -14.92 -10.34 5.91
CA ARG A 314 -15.92 -10.64 4.88
C ARG A 314 -15.51 -10.12 3.50
N PHE A 315 -14.87 -8.94 3.45
CA PHE A 315 -14.33 -8.40 2.21
C PHE A 315 -13.26 -9.32 1.62
N HIS A 316 -12.27 -9.74 2.43
CA HIS A 316 -11.21 -10.64 1.97
C HIS A 316 -11.71 -12.06 1.66
N GLU A 317 -12.69 -12.58 2.41
CA GLU A 317 -13.31 -13.87 2.11
C GLU A 317 -14.01 -13.85 0.75
N ALA A 318 -14.73 -12.77 0.43
CA ALA A 318 -15.37 -12.61 -0.87
C ALA A 318 -14.34 -12.49 -2.00
N THR A 319 -13.28 -11.70 -1.82
CA THR A 319 -12.25 -11.55 -2.87
C THR A 319 -11.48 -12.84 -3.11
N VAL A 320 -11.11 -13.57 -2.05
CA VAL A 320 -10.41 -14.86 -2.14
C VAL A 320 -11.27 -15.91 -2.83
N LYS A 321 -12.56 -16.00 -2.45
CA LYS A 321 -13.50 -16.94 -3.09
C LYS A 321 -13.54 -16.76 -4.60
N ASP A 322 -13.43 -15.51 -5.05
CA ASP A 322 -13.50 -15.19 -6.46
C ASP A 322 -12.15 -15.24 -7.18
N GLY A 323 -11.03 -15.47 -6.46
CA GLY A 323 -9.71 -15.72 -7.06
C GLY A 323 -8.61 -14.71 -6.70
N ASN A 324 -8.80 -13.87 -5.68
CA ASN A 324 -7.77 -12.92 -5.26
C ASN A 324 -6.58 -13.57 -4.57
N VAL A 325 -5.51 -13.70 -5.34
CA VAL A 325 -4.24 -14.32 -4.95
C VAL A 325 -3.50 -13.56 -3.83
N ASN A 326 -3.63 -12.23 -3.79
CA ASN A 326 -2.95 -11.41 -2.78
C ASN A 326 -3.69 -11.40 -1.44
N ALA A 327 -5.02 -11.54 -1.48
CA ALA A 327 -5.84 -11.52 -0.28
C ALA A 327 -5.75 -12.84 0.53
N PHE A 328 -5.35 -13.95 -0.08
CA PHE A 328 -5.39 -15.27 0.55
C PHE A 328 -4.43 -15.41 1.76
N PRO A 329 -3.13 -15.12 1.65
CA PRO A 329 -2.23 -15.20 2.82
C PRO A 329 -2.63 -14.22 3.93
N ALA A 330 -3.00 -13.00 3.55
CA ALA A 330 -3.52 -11.98 4.45
C ALA A 330 -4.76 -12.46 5.22
N LEU A 331 -5.71 -13.10 4.53
CA LEU A 331 -6.92 -13.67 5.13
C LEU A 331 -6.59 -14.76 6.15
N LEU A 332 -5.66 -15.67 5.82
CA LEU A 332 -5.26 -16.73 6.75
C LEU A 332 -4.59 -16.16 7.99
N LEU A 333 -3.72 -15.16 7.84
CA LEU A 333 -3.08 -14.50 8.97
C LEU A 333 -4.11 -13.78 9.86
N MET A 334 -5.07 -13.04 9.27
CA MET A 334 -6.15 -12.41 10.04
C MET A 334 -7.03 -13.45 10.77
N LYS A 335 -7.31 -14.59 10.14
CA LYS A 335 -8.05 -15.69 10.80
C LYS A 335 -7.26 -16.31 11.94
N ALA A 336 -5.95 -16.49 11.78
CA ALA A 336 -5.06 -16.98 12.84
C ALA A 336 -5.01 -16.00 14.02
N ALA A 337 -4.83 -14.70 13.74
CA ALA A 337 -4.85 -13.65 14.74
C ALA A 337 -6.19 -13.58 15.48
N LYS A 338 -7.32 -13.73 14.77
CA LYS A 338 -8.64 -13.77 15.39
C LYS A 338 -8.83 -15.00 16.28
N ALA A 339 -8.38 -16.17 15.83
CA ALA A 339 -8.57 -17.43 16.54
C ALA A 339 -7.62 -17.59 17.73
N GLN A 340 -6.46 -16.93 17.70
CA GLN A 340 -5.36 -17.15 18.65
C GLN A 340 -5.02 -18.65 18.76
N ASP A 341 -4.90 -19.30 17.60
CA ASP A 341 -4.72 -20.74 17.44
C ASP A 341 -3.42 -21.07 16.68
N GLU A 342 -2.68 -22.05 17.19
CA GLU A 342 -1.37 -22.45 16.65
C GLU A 342 -1.50 -23.09 15.27
N GLY A 343 -2.52 -23.95 15.08
CA GLY A 343 -2.77 -24.60 13.80
C GLY A 343 -3.15 -23.61 12.70
N ALA A 344 -3.93 -22.58 13.05
CA ALA A 344 -4.28 -21.49 12.16
C ALA A 344 -3.04 -20.64 11.77
N TYR A 345 -2.16 -20.32 12.73
CA TYR A 345 -0.90 -19.64 12.42
C TYR A 345 0.01 -20.50 11.54
N GLY A 346 0.13 -21.80 11.79
CA GLY A 346 0.90 -22.71 10.94
C GLY A 346 0.44 -22.68 9.48
N LYS A 347 -0.88 -22.65 9.23
CA LYS A 347 -1.44 -22.47 7.88
C LYS A 347 -1.10 -21.11 7.27
N ALA A 348 -1.16 -20.04 8.06
CA ALA A 348 -0.80 -18.70 7.62
C ALA A 348 0.68 -18.58 7.23
N ILE A 349 1.59 -19.10 8.07
CA ILE A 349 3.04 -19.16 7.82
C ILE A 349 3.33 -19.86 6.49
N VAL A 350 2.77 -21.06 6.28
CA VAL A 350 2.95 -21.80 5.03
C VAL A 350 2.44 -21.02 3.82
N ALA A 351 1.30 -20.35 3.94
CA ALA A 351 0.75 -19.53 2.86
C ALA A 351 1.63 -18.33 2.53
N CYS A 352 2.02 -17.54 3.54
CA CYS A 352 2.88 -16.37 3.38
C CYS A 352 4.23 -16.74 2.75
N GLY A 353 4.88 -17.80 3.27
CA GLY A 353 6.15 -18.29 2.76
C GLY A 353 6.07 -18.75 1.31
N ARG A 354 5.02 -19.50 0.93
CA ARG A 354 4.81 -19.95 -0.47
C ARG A 354 4.56 -18.80 -1.44
N THR A 355 3.90 -17.73 -0.99
CA THR A 355 3.65 -16.54 -1.82
C THR A 355 4.81 -15.54 -1.83
N GLY A 356 5.86 -15.78 -1.02
CA GLY A 356 7.01 -14.88 -0.90
C GLY A 356 6.72 -13.58 -0.14
N LEU A 357 5.65 -13.54 0.67
CA LEU A 357 5.29 -12.39 1.49
C LEU A 357 6.08 -12.42 2.81
N MET A 358 7.40 -12.22 2.73
CA MET A 358 8.33 -12.46 3.86
C MET A 358 7.98 -11.64 5.11
N HIS A 359 7.53 -10.40 4.95
CA HIS A 359 7.10 -9.54 6.05
C HIS A 359 5.91 -10.12 6.84
N LEU A 360 4.91 -10.69 6.15
CA LEU A 360 3.78 -11.35 6.81
C LEU A 360 4.16 -12.71 7.38
N ASP A 361 5.10 -13.41 6.74
CA ASP A 361 5.69 -14.64 7.29
C ASP A 361 6.41 -14.32 8.61
N ALA A 362 7.23 -13.27 8.66
CA ALA A 362 7.93 -12.81 9.86
C ALA A 362 6.96 -12.51 11.00
N ILE A 363 5.93 -11.69 10.72
CA ILE A 363 4.86 -11.37 11.67
C ILE A 363 4.17 -12.65 12.15
N ALA A 364 3.81 -13.57 11.26
CA ALA A 364 3.11 -14.79 11.63
C ALA A 364 3.94 -15.70 12.55
N ASN A 365 5.24 -15.89 12.26
CA ASN A 365 6.15 -16.66 13.11
C ASN A 365 6.30 -16.01 14.49
N GLU A 366 6.52 -14.70 14.54
CA GLU A 366 6.63 -13.97 15.81
C GLU A 366 5.36 -14.07 16.65
N GLN A 367 4.19 -13.85 16.04
CA GLN A 367 2.92 -13.91 16.75
C GLN A 367 2.59 -15.30 17.28
N LEU A 368 2.98 -16.35 16.54
CA LEU A 368 2.85 -17.73 17.00
C LEU A 368 3.74 -18.00 18.21
N ALA A 369 5.01 -17.61 18.15
CA ALA A 369 5.92 -17.76 19.28
C ALA A 369 5.40 -17.04 20.53
N ARG A 370 4.94 -15.80 20.38
CA ARG A 370 4.32 -15.03 21.47
C ARG A 370 3.03 -15.66 21.99
N LEU A 371 2.22 -16.26 21.11
CA LEU A 371 1.01 -16.99 21.53
C LEU A 371 1.36 -18.19 22.40
N ILE A 372 2.38 -18.97 22.01
CA ILE A 372 2.86 -20.13 22.77
C ILE A 372 3.40 -19.67 24.12
N LEU A 373 4.26 -18.64 24.14
CA LEU A 373 4.79 -18.06 25.37
C LEU A 373 3.67 -17.59 26.32
N ARG A 374 2.61 -16.95 25.78
CA ARG A 374 1.42 -16.59 26.55
C ARG A 374 0.62 -17.79 27.07
N LYS A 375 0.72 -18.98 26.46
CA LYS A 375 0.05 -20.22 26.92
C LYS A 375 0.88 -20.90 28.01
N THR A 376 2.20 -20.89 27.88
CA THR A 376 3.12 -21.65 28.73
C THR A 376 3.67 -20.84 29.91
N GLY A 377 3.60 -19.50 29.85
CA GLY A 377 4.21 -18.60 30.83
C GLY A 377 5.72 -18.45 30.65
N ASP A 378 6.37 -17.78 31.61
CA ASP A 378 7.81 -17.45 31.57
C ASP A 378 8.74 -18.65 31.68
N ASN A 379 8.26 -19.76 32.23
CA ASN A 379 9.03 -20.99 32.39
C ASN A 379 8.41 -22.12 31.55
N PRO A 380 8.47 -22.04 30.21
CA PRO A 380 7.95 -23.08 29.34
C PRO A 380 8.70 -24.40 29.55
N GLN A 381 8.03 -25.52 29.26
CA GLN A 381 8.70 -26.81 29.22
C GLN A 381 9.80 -26.80 28.13
N PRO A 382 10.88 -27.60 28.25
CA PRO A 382 11.99 -27.59 27.28
C PRO A 382 11.54 -27.77 25.81
N LYS A 383 10.50 -28.58 25.59
CA LYS A 383 9.89 -28.77 24.28
C LYS A 383 9.27 -27.48 23.73
N ASP A 384 8.51 -26.76 24.56
CA ASP A 384 7.86 -25.51 24.16
C ASP A 384 8.90 -24.40 23.96
N HIS A 385 9.95 -24.37 24.79
CA HIS A 385 11.08 -23.45 24.63
C HIS A 385 11.73 -23.60 23.25
N SER A 386 12.08 -24.82 22.85
CA SER A 386 12.66 -25.07 21.52
C SER A 386 11.72 -24.65 20.37
N VAL A 387 10.41 -24.86 20.51
CA VAL A 387 9.43 -24.42 19.51
C VAL A 387 9.36 -22.89 19.43
N ILE A 388 9.35 -22.19 20.57
CA ILE A 388 9.37 -20.73 20.65
C ILE A 388 10.65 -20.18 20.00
N GLU A 389 11.82 -20.73 20.36
CA GLU A 389 13.11 -20.33 19.79
C GLU A 389 13.13 -20.50 18.27
N ASN A 390 12.67 -21.65 17.75
CA ASN A 390 12.64 -21.91 16.30
C ASN A 390 11.82 -20.85 15.55
N TYR A 391 10.62 -20.51 16.06
CA TYR A 391 9.78 -19.51 15.42
C TYR A 391 10.34 -18.08 15.55
N LEU A 392 10.95 -17.72 16.69
CA LEU A 392 11.58 -16.41 16.87
C LEU A 392 12.84 -16.24 16.03
N VAL A 393 13.68 -17.27 15.92
CA VAL A 393 14.84 -17.27 15.01
C VAL A 393 14.36 -17.11 13.56
N ARG A 394 13.31 -17.84 13.16
CA ARG A 394 12.75 -17.72 11.81
C ARG A 394 12.21 -16.31 11.54
N ALA A 395 11.48 -15.72 12.49
CA ALA A 395 10.99 -14.36 12.37
C ALA A 395 12.15 -13.35 12.26
N LEU A 396 13.19 -13.51 13.08
CA LEU A 396 14.40 -12.68 13.05
C LEU A 396 15.09 -12.71 11.68
N GLU A 397 15.31 -13.89 11.11
CA GLU A 397 15.90 -14.06 9.77
C GLU A 397 15.06 -13.37 8.69
N LEU A 398 13.74 -13.53 8.74
CA LEU A 398 12.83 -12.91 7.78
C LEU A 398 12.80 -11.38 7.91
N TYR A 399 12.86 -10.84 9.13
CA TYR A 399 12.99 -9.39 9.34
C TYR A 399 14.36 -8.87 8.87
N GLU A 400 15.44 -9.62 9.08
CA GLU A 400 16.78 -9.28 8.54
C GLU A 400 16.77 -9.26 7.00
N ASP A 401 16.18 -10.28 6.36
CA ASP A 401 16.04 -10.36 4.90
C ASP A 401 15.12 -9.27 4.32
N TRP A 402 14.07 -8.91 5.05
CA TRP A 402 13.20 -7.78 4.70
C TRP A 402 13.92 -6.43 4.85
N GLY A 403 14.96 -6.36 5.69
CA GLY A 403 15.66 -5.11 6.01
C GLY A 403 15.01 -4.32 7.14
N ALA A 404 14.13 -4.94 7.94
CA ALA A 404 13.51 -4.32 9.11
C ALA A 404 14.46 -4.37 10.33
N THR A 405 15.64 -3.77 10.21
CA THR A 405 16.72 -3.85 11.20
C THR A 405 16.37 -3.24 12.56
N GLY A 406 15.46 -2.26 12.60
CA GLY A 406 14.91 -1.75 13.86
C GLY A 406 14.15 -2.84 14.63
N LYS A 407 13.35 -3.65 13.92
CA LYS A 407 12.62 -4.78 14.51
C LYS A 407 13.56 -5.90 14.95
N VAL A 408 14.61 -6.18 14.19
CA VAL A 408 15.65 -7.15 14.54
C VAL A 408 16.32 -6.75 15.87
N SER A 409 16.69 -5.49 16.02
CA SER A 409 17.26 -4.95 17.25
C SER A 409 16.29 -5.07 18.43
N GLN A 410 15.01 -4.75 18.22
CA GLN A 410 13.97 -4.92 19.23
C GLN A 410 13.88 -6.39 19.70
N LEU A 411 13.79 -7.35 18.77
CA LEU A 411 13.71 -8.77 19.11
C LEU A 411 14.93 -9.28 19.87
N LYS A 412 16.15 -8.89 19.47
CA LYS A 412 17.39 -9.26 20.18
C LYS A 412 17.44 -8.67 21.58
N SER A 413 16.87 -7.47 21.80
CA SER A 413 16.78 -6.86 23.12
C SER A 413 15.72 -7.51 24.02
N GLU A 414 14.64 -8.02 23.42
CA GLU A 414 13.53 -8.64 24.16
C GLU A 414 13.82 -10.11 24.51
N PHE A 415 14.56 -10.82 23.66
CA PHE A 415 14.87 -12.24 23.80
C PHE A 415 16.39 -12.46 23.75
N GLU A 416 17.03 -12.52 24.92
CA GLU A 416 18.49 -12.55 25.07
C GLU A 416 19.16 -13.70 24.26
N PHE A 417 18.51 -14.86 24.15
CA PHE A 417 19.05 -15.99 23.38
C PHE A 417 19.27 -15.65 21.90
N LEU A 418 18.48 -14.73 21.33
CA LEU A 418 18.62 -14.27 19.95
C LEU A 418 19.87 -13.42 19.72
N ALA A 419 20.48 -12.84 20.77
CA ALA A 419 21.71 -12.07 20.64
C ALA A 419 22.88 -12.93 20.14
N SER A 420 22.86 -14.22 20.47
CA SER A 420 23.86 -15.20 20.02
C SER A 420 23.54 -15.83 18.66
N SER A 421 22.30 -15.65 18.16
CA SER A 421 21.87 -16.22 16.90
C SER A 421 22.67 -15.63 15.75
N ARG A 422 23.60 -16.43 15.21
CA ARG A 422 24.35 -16.07 14.01
C ARG A 422 23.55 -16.53 12.80
N ARG A 423 23.33 -15.61 11.87
CA ARG A 423 22.74 -15.93 10.56
C ARG A 423 23.48 -17.12 9.95
N SER A 424 22.77 -18.23 9.80
CA SER A 424 23.13 -19.23 8.80
C SER A 424 23.08 -18.50 7.48
N LYS A 425 24.21 -18.38 6.75
CA LYS A 425 24.23 -17.77 5.42
C LYS A 425 23.39 -18.61 4.47
N GLY A 426 22.08 -18.44 4.51
CA GLY A 426 21.13 -19.02 3.58
C GLY A 426 21.26 -18.31 2.24
N THR A 427 21.43 -19.10 1.17
CA THR A 427 21.62 -18.68 -0.22
C THR A 427 20.33 -18.20 -0.90
N THR A 428 19.34 -17.69 -0.16
CA THR A 428 18.10 -17.19 -0.75
C THR A 428 18.28 -15.78 -1.30
N THR A 429 19.04 -15.67 -2.38
CA THR A 429 19.02 -14.49 -3.25
C THR A 429 17.72 -14.53 -4.06
N LEU A 430 16.69 -13.82 -3.59
CA LEU A 430 15.57 -13.44 -4.46
C LEU A 430 16.16 -12.73 -5.69
N LYS A 431 15.85 -13.23 -6.90
CA LYS A 431 16.39 -12.74 -8.17
C LYS A 431 16.36 -11.21 -8.22
N ALA A 432 17.50 -10.61 -8.60
CA ALA A 432 17.65 -9.18 -8.78
C ALA A 432 16.60 -8.64 -9.78
N ARG A 433 15.79 -7.68 -9.34
CA ARG A 433 14.80 -6.99 -10.17
C ARG A 433 15.43 -5.85 -10.97
N THR A 434 14.78 -5.46 -12.06
CA THR A 434 15.09 -4.26 -12.82
C THR A 434 14.89 -3.05 -11.91
N ARG A 435 15.98 -2.44 -11.42
CA ARG A 435 15.92 -1.33 -10.47
C ARG A 435 15.44 -0.05 -11.15
N PHE A 436 14.91 0.89 -10.35
CA PHE A 436 14.90 2.29 -10.77
C PHE A 436 16.35 2.69 -11.07
N ASP A 437 16.59 3.14 -12.30
CA ASP A 437 17.91 3.61 -12.71
C ASP A 437 17.88 5.13 -12.61
N ALA A 438 18.53 5.66 -11.58
CA ALA A 438 18.67 7.09 -11.38
C ALA A 438 19.31 7.80 -12.58
N ARG A 439 19.97 7.09 -13.51
CA ARG A 439 20.47 7.65 -14.78
C ARG A 439 19.39 8.28 -15.64
N ALA A 440 18.16 7.77 -15.60
CA ALA A 440 17.02 8.41 -16.27
C ALA A 440 16.72 9.79 -15.64
N SER A 441 16.87 9.93 -14.32
CA SER A 441 16.78 11.22 -13.63
C SER A 441 18.00 12.10 -13.86
N THR A 442 19.20 11.53 -14.00
CA THR A 442 20.42 12.32 -14.31
C THR A 442 20.37 12.90 -15.73
N MET A 443 19.63 12.29 -16.66
CA MET A 443 19.32 12.94 -17.94
C MET A 443 18.44 14.18 -17.72
N LEU A 444 17.41 14.10 -16.88
CA LEU A 444 16.54 15.23 -16.53
C LEU A 444 17.25 16.32 -15.71
N GLU A 445 18.25 15.96 -14.90
CA GLU A 445 19.10 16.94 -14.18
C GLU A 445 20.04 17.69 -15.13
N ARG A 446 20.37 17.11 -16.29
CA ARG A 446 21.15 17.75 -17.36
C ARG A 446 20.29 18.55 -18.33
N VAL A 447 19.00 18.25 -18.44
CA VAL A 447 18.08 19.12 -19.16
C VAL A 447 17.77 20.30 -18.24
N ASN A 448 18.20 21.48 -18.63
CA ASN A 448 17.93 22.71 -17.89
C ASN A 448 16.41 22.81 -17.64
N LEU A 449 16.02 22.81 -16.36
CA LEU A 449 14.62 22.74 -15.93
C LEU A 449 13.78 23.86 -16.55
N ALA A 450 14.40 25.02 -16.80
CA ALA A 450 13.79 26.14 -17.49
C ALA A 450 13.39 25.80 -18.94
N ASP A 451 14.18 24.99 -19.63
CA ASP A 451 13.96 24.62 -21.04
C ASP A 451 12.84 23.58 -21.16
N VAL A 452 12.77 22.58 -20.25
CA VAL A 452 11.66 21.61 -20.21
C VAL A 452 10.32 22.28 -19.87
N ILE A 453 10.34 23.19 -18.90
CA ILE A 453 9.14 23.96 -18.52
C ILE A 453 8.72 24.90 -19.67
N ALA A 454 9.69 25.53 -20.37
CA ALA A 454 9.41 26.38 -21.53
C ALA A 454 8.83 25.56 -22.69
N GLU A 455 9.36 24.39 -23.00
CA GLU A 455 8.87 23.50 -24.05
C GLU A 455 7.48 22.92 -23.73
N GLY A 456 7.26 22.49 -22.48
CA GLY A 456 5.95 22.02 -22.03
C GLY A 456 4.86 23.10 -22.10
N ASN A 457 5.20 24.34 -21.72
CA ASN A 457 4.31 25.49 -21.82
C ASN A 457 4.05 25.90 -23.29
N ALA A 458 5.07 25.80 -24.16
CA ALA A 458 4.92 26.07 -25.59
C ALA A 458 4.02 25.03 -26.29
N ALA A 459 4.14 23.75 -25.93
CA ALA A 459 3.29 22.68 -26.46
C ALA A 459 1.81 22.88 -26.07
N THR A 460 1.54 23.18 -24.79
CA THR A 460 0.18 23.48 -24.32
C THR A 460 -0.39 24.79 -24.89
N ALA A 461 0.45 25.80 -25.13
CA ALA A 461 0.03 27.03 -25.80
C ALA A 461 -0.33 26.80 -27.28
N SER A 462 0.43 25.97 -27.98
CA SER A 462 0.16 25.57 -29.37
C SER A 462 -1.14 24.75 -29.48
N GLU A 463 -1.41 23.87 -28.53
CA GLU A 463 -2.67 23.11 -28.43
C GLU A 463 -3.88 24.03 -28.16
N ARG A 464 -3.71 25.09 -27.35
CA ARG A 464 -4.73 26.13 -27.12
C ARG A 464 -4.94 27.02 -28.35
N ALA A 465 -3.91 27.31 -29.12
CA ALA A 465 -4.02 28.10 -30.35
C ALA A 465 -4.77 27.32 -31.45
N SER A 466 -4.52 26.01 -31.57
CA SER A 466 -5.17 25.14 -32.56
C SER A 466 -6.65 24.81 -32.24
N SER A 467 -7.12 25.12 -31.04
CA SER A 467 -8.49 24.84 -30.59
C SER A 467 -9.43 26.06 -30.56
N ARG A 468 -8.96 27.24 -31.01
CA ARG A 468 -9.83 28.41 -31.21
C ARG A 468 -10.77 28.17 -32.41
N PRO A 469 -12.10 28.32 -32.26
CA PRO A 469 -13.01 28.23 -33.39
C PRO A 469 -12.75 29.39 -34.36
N PRO A 470 -12.93 29.19 -35.69
CA PRO A 470 -12.74 30.24 -36.67
C PRO A 470 -13.69 31.40 -36.37
N SER A 471 -13.13 32.61 -36.29
CA SER A 471 -13.87 33.83 -36.03
C SER A 471 -14.90 34.06 -37.13
N THR A 472 -16.17 34.00 -36.78
CA THR A 472 -17.28 34.38 -37.65
C THR A 472 -17.12 35.85 -38.02
N ILE A 473 -16.84 36.11 -39.29
CA ILE A 473 -16.89 37.45 -39.88
C ILE A 473 -18.37 37.85 -39.91
N VAL A 474 -18.77 38.76 -39.03
CA VAL A 474 -20.06 39.45 -39.12
C VAL A 474 -19.88 40.56 -40.14
N ALA A 475 -20.35 40.34 -41.37
CA ALA A 475 -20.53 41.39 -42.36
C ALA A 475 -21.85 42.11 -42.07
N ALA A 476 -21.78 43.43 -42.03
CA ALA A 476 -22.89 44.35 -41.80
C ALA A 476 -23.89 44.34 -42.98
N VAL A 477 -25.19 44.27 -42.64
CA VAL A 477 -26.31 45.00 -43.26
C VAL A 477 -27.27 45.39 -42.16
#